data_AF-A0A9J6GGK0-F1
#
_entry.id   AF-A0A9J6GGK0-F1
#
_cell.length_a   1.000
_cell.length_b   1.000
_cell.length_c   1.000
_cell.angle_alpha   90.00
_cell.angle_beta   90.00
_cell.angle_gamma   90.00
#
_symmetry.space_group_name_H-M   'P 1'
#
loop_
_entity.id
_entity.type
_entity.pdbx_description
1 polymer ?
#
loop_
_entity_poly.entity_id
_entity_poly.type
_entity_poly.pdbx_seq_one_letter_code
_entity_poly.pdbx_strand_id
1 'polypeptide(L)' 'MGPAVLQATQHHGFVLYNDLTHPTMLGTSVARDTTPDLTFATKASNVLWTRLPDTLSSDH' A
#
# COMPACT_ATOMS: atom_id res chain seq x y z
N MET A 1 4.74 -6.09 5.51
CA MET A 1 5.81 -5.06 5.55
C MET A 1 7.05 -5.65 6.20
N GLY A 2 8.23 -5.49 5.60
CA GLY A 2 9.49 -5.97 6.16
C GLY A 2 9.98 -5.12 7.35
N PRO A 3 10.80 -5.67 8.26
CA PRO A 3 11.27 -4.96 9.46
C PRO A 3 12.02 -3.66 9.16
N ALA A 4 12.82 -3.64 8.09
CA ALA A 4 13.60 -2.45 7.71
C ALA A 4 12.70 -1.27 7.29
N VAL A 5 11.63 -1.53 6.52
CA VAL A 5 10.68 -0.49 6.08
C VAL A 5 9.88 0.04 7.27
N LEU A 6 9.47 -0.84 8.18
CA LEU A 6 8.79 -0.45 9.41
C LEU A 6 9.67 0.48 10.25
N GLN A 7 10.92 0.09 10.47
CA GLN A 7 11.85 0.88 11.28
C GLN A 7 12.11 2.27 10.66
N ALA A 8 12.35 2.33 9.35
CA ALA A 8 12.59 3.60 8.66
C ALA A 8 11.37 4.52 8.71
N THR A 9 10.17 3.99 8.47
CA THR A 9 8.93 4.78 8.48
C THR A 9 8.63 5.35 9.87
N GLN A 10 8.81 4.55 10.92
CA GLN A 10 8.69 5.00 12.31
C GLN A 10 9.73 6.06 12.66
N HIS A 11 11.00 5.84 12.29
CA HIS A 11 12.09 6.78 12.60
C HIS A 11 11.86 8.16 11.98
N HIS A 12 11.28 8.23 10.79
CA HIS A 12 11.01 9.47 10.07
C HIS A 12 9.59 10.02 10.27
N GLY A 13 8.76 9.38 11.11
CA GLY A 13 7.40 9.84 11.41
C GLY A 13 6.42 9.75 10.23
N PHE A 14 6.64 8.80 9.32
CA PHE A 14 5.69 8.52 8.24
C PHE A 14 4.45 7.80 8.75
N VAL A 15 3.31 8.16 8.18
CA VAL A 15 2.03 7.47 8.39
C VAL A 15 1.68 6.68 7.14
N LEU A 16 1.27 5.42 7.33
CA LEU A 16 0.77 4.56 6.26
C LEU A 16 -0.70 4.91 5.97
N TYR A 17 -1.02 5.14 4.70
CA TYR A 17 -2.38 5.54 4.27
C TYR A 17 -3.12 4.49 3.45
N ASN A 18 -2.51 3.35 3.15
CA ASN A 18 -3.17 2.28 2.40
C ASN A 18 -4.44 1.80 3.09
N ASP A 19 -5.47 1.54 2.29
CA ASP A 19 -6.51 0.59 2.67
C ASP A 19 -5.95 -0.83 2.55
N LEU A 20 -5.92 -1.57 3.67
CA LEU A 20 -5.41 -2.94 3.72
C LEU A 20 -6.49 -4.00 3.45
N THR A 21 -7.74 -3.58 3.26
CA THR A 21 -8.85 -4.48 2.93
C THR A 21 -8.93 -4.80 1.43
N HIS A 22 -8.24 -4.01 0.60
CA HIS A 22 -8.15 -4.20 -0.84
C HIS A 22 -6.69 -4.41 -1.25
N PRO A 23 -6.34 -5.54 -1.90
CA PRO A 23 -4.97 -5.77 -2.36
C PRO A 23 -4.57 -4.75 -3.42
N THR A 24 -3.28 -4.38 -3.44
CA THR A 24 -2.72 -3.54 -4.51
C THR A 24 -2.12 -4.37 -5.62
N MET A 25 -1.90 -5.66 -5.40
CA MET A 25 -1.43 -6.60 -6.42
C MET A 25 -2.33 -7.83 -6.42
N LEU A 26 -2.99 -8.09 -7.55
CA LEU A 26 -3.84 -9.27 -7.74
C LEU A 26 -2.98 -10.49 -8.02
N GLY A 27 -3.27 -11.57 -7.29
CA GLY A 27 -2.60 -12.85 -7.44
C GLY A 27 -3.03 -13.62 -8.69
N THR A 28 -2.51 -14.83 -8.81
CA THR A 28 -2.88 -15.78 -9.88
C THR A 28 -3.41 -17.08 -9.26
N SER A 29 -3.66 -18.12 -10.06
CA SER A 29 -4.08 -19.43 -9.53
C SER A 29 -3.06 -20.08 -8.58
N VAL A 30 -1.81 -19.62 -8.57
CA VAL A 30 -0.71 -20.16 -7.76
C VAL A 30 -0.18 -19.18 -6.72
N ALA A 31 -0.59 -17.91 -6.78
CA ALA A 31 -0.10 -16.83 -5.92
C ALA A 31 -1.29 -16.05 -5.35
N ARG A 32 -1.24 -15.71 -4.06
CA ARG A 32 -2.34 -14.99 -3.39
C ARG A 32 -2.24 -13.50 -3.68
N ASP A 33 -3.37 -12.81 -3.53
CA ASP A 33 -3.40 -11.35 -3.55
C ASP A 33 -2.52 -10.77 -2.43
N THR A 34 -1.84 -9.66 -2.72
CA THR A 34 -0.94 -9.01 -1.77
C THR A 34 -1.03 -7.48 -1.85
N THR A 35 -0.42 -6.81 -0.87
CA THR A 35 -0.35 -5.34 -0.79
C THR A 35 1.11 -4.88 -0.67
N PRO A 36 1.94 -5.09 -1.71
CA PRO A 36 3.35 -4.67 -1.67
C PRO A 36 3.50 -3.15 -1.85
N ASP A 37 2.53 -2.48 -2.47
CA ASP A 37 2.59 -1.05 -2.75
C ASP A 37 2.13 -0.28 -1.52
N LEU A 38 3.00 0.55 -0.98
CA LEU A 38 2.77 1.28 0.26
C LEU A 38 2.82 2.79 0.00
N THR A 39 1.80 3.51 0.46
CA THR A 39 1.67 4.96 0.39
C THR A 39 1.92 5.54 1.78
N PHE A 40 2.94 6.39 1.88
CA PHE A 40 3.30 7.07 3.11
C PHE A 40 3.28 8.59 2.92
N ALA A 41 2.87 9.32 3.95
CA ALA A 41 3.04 10.77 4.01
C ALA A 41 3.41 11.22 5.43
N THR A 42 4.03 12.40 5.53
CA THR A 42 4.23 13.10 6.80
C THR A 42 3.38 14.36 6.81
N LYS A 43 2.84 14.73 7.98
CA LYS A 43 2.15 16.02 8.19
C LYS A 43 0.98 16.31 7.24
N ALA A 44 0.30 15.27 6.76
CA ALA A 44 -0.85 15.42 5.88
C ALA A 44 -2.16 15.38 6.68
N SER A 45 -3.01 16.39 6.50
CA SER A 45 -4.37 16.44 7.04
C SER A 45 -5.40 16.21 5.94
N ASN A 46 -6.53 15.57 6.27
CA ASN A 46 -7.63 15.29 5.33
C ASN A 46 -7.22 14.48 4.09
N VAL A 47 -6.32 13.50 4.26
CA VAL A 47 -5.91 12.61 3.16
C VAL A 47 -7.04 11.65 2.82
N LEU A 48 -7.42 11.62 1.54
CA LEU A 48 -8.23 10.55 0.96
C LEU A 48 -7.30 9.67 0.12
N TRP A 49 -7.16 8.41 0.53
CA TRP A 49 -6.50 7.39 -0.27
C TRP A 49 -7.57 6.61 -1.04
N THR A 50 -7.32 6.31 -2.31
CA THR A 50 -8.25 5.53 -3.14
C THR A 50 -7.48 4.71 -4.15
N ARG A 51 -7.85 3.43 -4.28
CA ARG A 51 -7.38 2.55 -5.35
C ARG A 51 -8.24 2.79 -6.60
N LEU A 52 -7.62 2.97 -7.75
CA LEU A 52 -8.34 3.07 -9.02
C LEU A 52 -8.81 1.67 -9.47
N PRO A 53 -9.88 1.59 -10.29
CA PRO A 53 -10.39 0.32 -10.79
C PRO A 53 -9.35 -0.46 -11.61
N ASP A 54 -9.43 -1.79 -11.58
CA ASP A 54 -8.58 -2.80 -12.27
C ASP A 54 -8.62 -2.73 -13.82
N THR A 55 -9.01 -1.60 -14.39
CA THR A 55 -9.05 -1.34 -15.84
C THR A 55 -7.68 -1.05 -16.44
N LEU A 56 -6.68 -0.83 -15.58
CA LEU A 56 -5.28 -0.80 -15.97
C LEU A 56 -4.88 -2.27 -16.12
N SER A 57 -4.50 -2.72 -17.32
CA SER A 57 -4.18 -4.13 -17.66
C SER A 57 -2.93 -4.71 -16.93
N SER A 58 -2.63 -4.19 -15.75
CA SER A 58 -1.55 -4.49 -14.84
C SER A 58 -2.12 -5.30 -13.67
N ASP A 59 -1.29 -6.18 -13.10
CA ASP A 59 -1.60 -6.87 -11.85
C ASP A 59 -1.52 -5.94 -10.62
N HIS A 60 -0.87 -4.78 -10.78
CA HIS A 60 -0.87 -3.63 -9.86
C HIS A 60 -1.89 -2.55 -10.21
#